data_AF-A0A0S8I4K0-F1
#
_entry.id   AF-A0A0S8I4K0-F1
#
_cell.length_a   1.000
_cell.length_b   1.000
_cell.length_c   1.000
_cell.angle_alpha   90.00
_cell.angle_beta   90.00
_cell.angle_gamma   90.00
#
_symmetry.space_group_name_H-M   'P 1'
#
loop_
_entity.id
_entity.type
_entity.pdbx_description
1 polymer ?
#
loop_
_entity_poly.entity_id
_entity_poly.type
_entity_poly.pdbx_seq_one_letter_code
_entity_poly.pdbx_strand_id
1 'polypeptide(L)'
;MRGMERTESVACEACASVIDLTDENLRVISTFQSRIKHKPLIPLGSRGRLRGDLFEVIGYLRRAVTVEGVDYEWSEYLLFNPYRGFRWLSEYNGHWNFLKTTTHIPRKRGDGVRYLGKTFLHFQTAESRVVYVLGEFYWKVQAGETCRYTDYIAPPLILSKEQSAQETDWAIGEYMEPETLWRAFKLTSPMPARIGVAPNQPSPYAGQTASLWKLIGYFFLVAVFVHLALFFFSQNKRVFENRFTFEQRDKGKAIVTDLFDISGRPSNVVIKTTAAPLNNTWLYLNMALISEDGRAYDFGREISYYHGVEDGSAWSEGGFSDEATL
;
A
#
# COMPACT_ATOMS: atom_id res chain seq x y z
N MET A 1 -2.76 23.72 -35.81
CA MET A 1 -2.84 24.63 -36.98
C MET A 1 -2.00 24.03 -38.11
N ARG A 2 -2.48 24.02 -39.36
CA ARG A 2 -1.88 23.32 -40.52
C ARG A 2 -1.10 24.24 -41.50
N GLY A 3 -0.51 25.35 -41.03
CA GLY A 3 0.14 26.34 -41.90
C GLY A 3 1.35 27.05 -41.30
N MET A 4 2.21 26.32 -40.57
CA MET A 4 3.32 26.92 -39.80
C MET A 4 4.50 27.42 -40.66
N GLU A 5 4.61 27.02 -41.93
CA GLU A 5 5.76 27.40 -42.78
C GLU A 5 5.59 28.77 -43.48
N ARG A 6 4.44 29.43 -43.36
CA ARG A 6 4.16 30.72 -44.03
C ARG A 6 3.18 31.61 -43.25
N THR A 7 3.34 31.67 -41.94
CA THR A 7 2.52 32.55 -41.08
C THR A 7 3.20 33.92 -40.99
N GLU A 8 2.56 34.96 -41.51
CA GLU A 8 3.09 36.34 -41.52
C GLU A 8 2.58 37.19 -40.35
N SER A 9 1.56 36.73 -39.61
CA SER A 9 1.06 37.41 -38.42
C SER A 9 0.49 36.43 -37.40
N VAL A 10 0.63 36.76 -36.11
CA VAL A 10 0.04 36.00 -34.99
C VAL A 10 -0.81 36.95 -34.16
N ALA A 11 -2.07 36.58 -33.95
CA ALA A 11 -2.98 37.33 -33.09
C ALA A 11 -2.87 36.85 -31.63
N CYS A 12 -2.67 37.78 -30.70
CA CYS A 12 -2.74 37.50 -29.28
C CYS A 12 -4.21 37.26 -28.86
N GLU A 13 -4.55 36.05 -28.41
CA GLU A 13 -5.92 35.73 -27.97
C GLU A 13 -6.40 36.56 -26.77
N ALA A 14 -5.48 37.10 -25.96
CA ALA A 14 -5.82 37.82 -24.73
C ALA A 14 -6.18 39.30 -24.95
N CYS A 15 -5.58 39.96 -25.94
CA CYS A 15 -5.80 41.39 -26.20
C CYS A 15 -6.11 41.72 -27.66
N ALA A 16 -6.27 40.70 -28.52
CA ALA A 16 -6.54 40.81 -29.95
C ALA A 16 -5.53 41.64 -30.75
N SER A 17 -4.33 41.89 -30.21
CA SER A 17 -3.25 42.52 -30.97
C SER A 17 -2.75 41.56 -32.06
N VAL A 18 -2.70 42.05 -33.30
CA VAL A 18 -2.13 41.31 -34.44
C VAL A 18 -0.66 41.69 -34.50
N ILE A 19 0.20 40.72 -34.22
CA ILE A 19 1.66 40.88 -34.26
C ILE A 19 2.11 40.52 -35.68
N ASP A 20 2.71 41.48 -36.37
CA ASP A 20 3.38 41.27 -37.66
C ASP A 20 4.71 40.54 -37.42
N LEU A 21 4.86 39.37 -38.06
CA LEU A 21 6.03 38.50 -37.90
C LEU A 21 7.19 38.87 -38.83
N THR A 22 6.99 39.86 -39.71
CA THR A 22 8.04 40.40 -40.57
C THR A 22 8.96 41.39 -39.83
N ASP A 23 8.54 41.88 -38.66
CA ASP A 23 9.35 42.74 -37.78
C ASP A 23 10.36 41.91 -36.96
N GLU A 24 11.65 42.24 -37.10
CA GLU A 24 12.77 41.56 -36.46
C GLU A 24 12.72 41.63 -34.93
N ASN A 25 12.12 42.69 -34.36
CA ASN A 25 11.94 42.86 -32.91
C ASN A 25 10.85 41.93 -32.33
N LEU A 26 9.91 41.47 -33.18
CA LEU A 26 8.75 40.68 -32.77
C LEU A 26 8.92 39.17 -33.07
N ARG A 27 9.96 38.78 -33.84
CA ARG A 27 10.36 37.36 -34.05
C ARG A 27 10.71 36.64 -32.75
N VAL A 28 11.19 37.34 -31.73
CA VAL A 28 11.50 36.76 -30.41
C VAL A 28 10.21 36.27 -29.73
N ILE A 29 9.10 37.00 -29.89
CA ILE A 29 7.80 36.69 -29.27
C ILE A 29 7.14 35.47 -29.93
N SER A 30 7.20 35.35 -31.26
CA SER A 30 6.69 34.18 -31.98
C SER A 30 7.54 32.91 -31.77
N THR A 31 8.86 33.08 -31.68
CA THR A 31 9.78 32.01 -31.28
C THR A 31 9.51 31.56 -29.85
N PHE A 32 9.14 32.49 -28.96
CA PHE A 32 8.77 32.18 -27.59
C PHE A 32 7.44 31.42 -27.51
N GLN A 33 6.39 31.88 -28.20
CA GLN A 33 5.09 31.18 -28.22
C GLN A 33 5.16 29.79 -28.84
N SER A 34 5.92 29.61 -29.93
CA SER A 34 6.14 28.30 -30.54
C SER A 34 7.01 27.35 -29.70
N ARG A 35 7.72 27.87 -28.68
CA ARG A 35 8.54 27.10 -27.73
C ARG A 35 7.86 26.86 -26.38
N ILE A 36 6.60 27.27 -26.17
CA ILE A 36 5.85 26.93 -24.95
C ILE A 36 5.57 25.42 -24.96
N LYS A 37 6.40 24.66 -24.25
CA LYS A 37 6.29 23.20 -24.15
C LYS A 37 5.22 22.75 -23.17
N HIS A 38 4.95 23.55 -22.13
CA HIS A 38 4.00 23.20 -21.08
C HIS A 38 3.01 24.35 -20.86
N LYS A 39 1.73 24.10 -21.14
CA LYS A 39 0.66 25.05 -20.91
C LYS A 39 0.20 24.97 -19.45
N PRO A 40 0.22 26.08 -18.68
CA PRO A 40 -0.28 26.08 -17.31
C PRO A 40 -1.79 25.81 -17.26
N LEU A 41 -2.23 25.06 -16.25
CA LEU A 41 -3.66 24.78 -16.01
C LEU A 41 -4.42 26.04 -15.59
N ILE A 42 -3.76 26.89 -14.81
CA ILE A 42 -4.22 28.23 -14.44
C ILE A 42 -3.40 29.24 -15.25
N PRO A 43 -3.99 29.93 -16.25
CA PRO A 43 -3.24 30.86 -17.09
C PRO A 43 -2.56 31.97 -16.27
N LEU A 44 -1.37 32.40 -16.70
CA LEU A 44 -0.73 33.58 -16.14
C LEU A 44 -1.63 34.82 -16.32
N GLY A 45 -1.58 35.75 -15.37
CA GLY A 45 -2.48 36.91 -15.26
C GLY A 45 -3.87 36.57 -14.69
N SER A 46 -4.19 35.30 -14.48
CA SER A 46 -5.48 34.92 -13.87
C SER A 46 -5.57 35.45 -12.45
N ARG A 47 -6.72 36.04 -12.11
CA ARG A 47 -7.00 36.56 -10.77
C ARG A 47 -8.07 35.73 -10.08
N GLY A 48 -7.79 35.31 -8.85
CA GLY A 48 -8.70 34.48 -8.06
C GLY A 48 -8.68 34.83 -6.58
N ARG A 49 -9.80 34.62 -5.90
CA ARG A 49 -9.90 34.84 -4.45
C ARG A 49 -9.65 33.54 -3.69
N LEU A 50 -8.55 33.48 -2.94
CA LEU A 50 -8.18 32.35 -2.10
C LEU A 50 -8.13 32.81 -0.64
N ARG A 51 -8.84 32.09 0.24
CA ARG A 51 -8.92 32.40 1.69
C ARG A 51 -9.30 33.87 1.98
N GLY A 52 -10.14 34.47 1.11
CA GLY A 52 -10.64 35.84 1.24
C GLY A 52 -9.79 36.91 0.55
N ASP A 53 -8.51 36.63 0.25
CA ASP A 53 -7.59 37.56 -0.39
C ASP A 53 -7.56 37.34 -1.92
N LEU A 54 -7.42 38.42 -2.69
CA LEU A 54 -7.29 38.37 -4.15
C LEU A 54 -5.84 38.12 -4.55
N PHE A 55 -5.57 37.09 -5.35
CA PHE A 55 -4.24 36.79 -5.87
C PHE A 55 -4.24 36.81 -7.39
N GLU A 56 -3.11 37.23 -7.97
CA GLU A 56 -2.81 37.12 -9.40
C GLU A 56 -1.73 36.07 -9.63
N VAL A 57 -1.93 35.21 -10.64
CA VAL A 57 -0.93 34.23 -11.06
C VAL A 57 0.11 34.95 -11.92
N ILE A 58 1.33 35.11 -11.41
CA ILE A 58 2.38 35.86 -12.10
C ILE A 58 3.48 34.96 -12.67
N GLY A 59 3.68 33.78 -12.09
CA GLY A 59 4.72 32.84 -12.51
C GLY A 59 4.23 31.41 -12.54
N TYR A 60 4.86 30.60 -13.38
CA TYR A 60 4.63 29.18 -13.53
C TYR A 60 5.96 28.48 -13.77
N LEU A 61 6.23 27.41 -13.03
CA LEU A 61 7.39 26.57 -13.26
C LEU A 61 7.00 25.10 -13.16
N ARG A 62 7.85 24.25 -13.73
CA ARG A 62 7.78 22.81 -13.54
C ARG A 62 9.07 22.33 -12.91
N ARG A 63 8.92 21.43 -11.95
CA ARG A 63 10.03 20.73 -11.30
C ARG A 63 9.92 19.25 -11.60
N ALA A 64 11.07 18.59 -11.58
CA ALA A 64 11.16 17.15 -11.75
C ALA A 64 12.06 16.55 -10.67
N VAL A 65 11.70 15.36 -10.20
CA VAL A 65 12.59 14.48 -9.44
C VAL A 65 12.79 13.21 -10.25
N THR A 66 14.02 12.70 -10.30
CA THR A 66 14.31 11.43 -10.98
C THR A 66 14.46 10.33 -9.94
N VAL A 67 13.63 9.30 -10.04
CA VAL A 67 13.70 8.11 -9.18
C VAL A 67 13.76 6.89 -10.08
N GLU A 68 14.81 6.08 -9.92
CA GLU A 68 15.04 4.87 -10.73
C GLU A 68 14.99 5.12 -12.25
N GLY A 69 15.50 6.28 -12.69
CA GLY A 69 15.52 6.67 -14.11
C GLY A 69 14.18 7.18 -14.66
N VAL A 70 13.15 7.30 -13.83
CA VAL A 70 11.85 7.88 -14.19
C VAL A 70 11.74 9.29 -13.63
N ASP A 71 11.37 10.23 -14.50
CA ASP A 71 11.11 11.62 -14.13
C ASP A 71 9.66 11.78 -13.64
N TYR A 72 9.51 12.22 -12.40
CA TYR A 72 8.24 12.62 -11.82
C TYR A 72 8.19 14.13 -11.76
N GLU A 73 7.28 14.71 -12.55
CA GLU A 73 7.17 16.15 -12.70
C GLU A 73 5.93 16.72 -12.01
N TRP A 74 6.06 17.91 -11.45
CA TRP A 74 4.94 18.68 -10.89
C TRP A 74 5.00 20.13 -11.34
N SER A 75 3.89 20.82 -11.13
CA SER A 75 3.70 22.21 -11.52
C SER A 75 3.68 23.10 -10.28
N GLU A 76 4.32 24.26 -10.35
CA GLU A 76 4.24 25.28 -9.30
C GLU A 76 3.84 26.63 -9.92
N TYR A 77 2.98 27.36 -9.21
CA TYR A 77 2.46 28.66 -9.63
C TYR A 77 2.79 29.69 -8.57
N LEU A 78 3.42 30.79 -8.97
CA LEU A 78 3.66 31.93 -8.10
C LEU A 78 2.46 32.88 -8.16
N LEU A 79 1.91 33.14 -6.98
CA LEU A 79 0.79 34.04 -6.78
C LEU A 79 1.25 35.32 -6.09
N PHE A 80 0.76 36.46 -6.56
CA PHE A 80 1.07 37.76 -5.96
C PHE A 80 -0.18 38.46 -5.44
N ASN A 81 -0.03 39.10 -4.28
CA ASN A 81 -0.97 40.07 -3.75
C ASN A 81 -0.17 41.24 -3.14
N PRO A 82 -0.49 42.50 -3.47
CA PRO A 82 0.29 43.66 -3.04
C PRO A 82 0.30 43.88 -1.52
N TYR A 83 -0.71 43.39 -0.80
CA TYR A 83 -0.85 43.53 0.66
C TYR A 83 -0.46 42.28 1.44
N ARG A 84 -0.53 41.09 0.82
CA ARG A 84 -0.30 39.78 1.47
C ARG A 84 1.00 39.10 1.05
N GLY A 85 1.70 39.68 0.07
CA GLY A 85 2.92 39.14 -0.52
C GLY A 85 2.65 37.90 -1.36
N PHE A 86 3.67 37.06 -1.48
CA PHE A 86 3.65 35.89 -2.35
C PHE A 86 3.00 34.65 -1.71
N ARG A 87 2.33 33.86 -2.55
CA ARG A 87 1.84 32.52 -2.24
C ARG A 87 2.17 31.59 -3.39
N TRP A 88 2.10 30.29 -3.14
CA TRP A 88 2.35 29.28 -4.16
C TRP A 88 1.16 28.35 -4.29
N LEU A 89 0.93 27.87 -5.50
CA LEU A 89 0.17 26.64 -5.72
C LEU A 89 1.13 25.58 -6.22
N SER A 90 1.06 24.37 -5.67
CA SER A 90 1.75 23.20 -6.21
C SER A 90 0.71 22.18 -6.65
N GLU A 91 0.87 21.66 -7.86
CA GLU A 91 0.01 20.65 -8.46
C GLU A 91 0.81 19.43 -8.88
N TYR A 92 0.38 18.26 -8.42
CA TYR A 92 0.92 16.98 -8.82
C TYR A 92 -0.23 15.98 -9.00
N ASN A 93 -0.37 15.40 -10.20
CA ASN A 93 -1.37 14.38 -10.52
C ASN A 93 -2.81 14.78 -10.13
N GLY A 94 -3.18 16.04 -10.35
CA GLY A 94 -4.50 16.58 -10.04
C GLY A 94 -4.71 16.95 -8.57
N HIS A 95 -3.71 16.76 -7.71
CA HIS A 95 -3.74 17.17 -6.31
C HIS A 95 -3.07 18.52 -6.12
N TRP A 96 -3.68 19.39 -5.31
CA TRP A 96 -3.25 20.76 -5.16
C TRP A 96 -2.90 21.12 -3.72
N ASN A 97 -1.88 21.96 -3.58
CA ASN A 97 -1.47 22.55 -2.31
C ASN A 97 -1.38 24.07 -2.46
N PHE A 98 -1.82 24.80 -1.44
CA PHE A 98 -1.61 26.24 -1.34
C PHE A 98 -0.59 26.54 -0.25
N LEU A 99 0.53 27.13 -0.65
CA LEU A 99 1.71 27.28 0.19
C LEU A 99 2.08 28.74 0.46
N LYS A 100 2.74 28.93 1.60
CA LYS A 100 3.32 30.20 2.03
C LYS A 100 4.68 29.94 2.66
N THR A 101 5.68 30.73 2.29
CA THR A 101 6.98 30.76 2.98
C THR A 101 6.79 31.08 4.46
N THR A 102 7.44 30.30 5.31
CA THR A 102 7.40 30.44 6.76
C THR A 102 8.30 31.58 7.22
N THR A 103 7.95 32.21 8.34
CA THR A 103 8.77 33.26 8.96
C THR A 103 9.68 32.71 10.05
N HIS A 104 9.39 31.50 10.55
CA HIS A 104 10.12 30.87 11.64
C HIS A 104 10.61 29.50 11.23
N ILE A 105 11.84 29.18 11.62
CA ILE A 105 12.44 27.88 11.36
C ILE A 105 11.76 26.82 12.24
N PRO A 106 11.26 25.72 11.67
CA PRO A 106 10.70 24.60 12.42
C PRO A 106 11.72 23.96 13.37
N ARG A 107 11.27 23.51 14.55
CA ARG A 107 12.14 22.85 15.53
C ARG A 107 12.19 21.35 15.28
N LYS A 108 13.38 20.75 15.25
CA LYS A 108 13.55 19.30 15.11
C LYS A 108 12.91 18.56 16.31
N ARG A 109 12.22 17.45 16.06
CA ARG A 109 11.62 16.57 17.08
C ARG A 109 11.66 15.11 16.61
N GLY A 110 12.64 14.33 17.07
CA GLY A 110 12.85 12.96 16.58
C GLY A 110 13.08 12.95 15.07
N ASP A 111 12.33 12.09 14.37
CA ASP A 111 12.32 11.98 12.90
C ASP A 111 11.40 13.00 12.21
N GLY A 112 10.78 13.89 12.99
CA GLY A 112 9.88 14.94 12.50
C GLY A 112 10.34 16.34 12.88
N VAL A 113 9.46 17.29 12.58
CA VAL A 113 9.62 18.70 12.94
C VAL A 113 8.37 19.24 13.61
N ARG A 114 8.52 20.23 14.47
CA ARG A 114 7.42 20.92 15.13
C ARG A 114 7.33 22.36 14.63
N TYR A 115 6.15 22.73 14.16
CA TYR A 115 5.85 24.07 13.66
C TYR A 115 4.41 24.46 14.00
N LEU A 116 4.20 25.69 14.48
CA LEU A 116 2.91 26.22 14.93
C LEU A 116 2.11 25.27 15.83
N GLY A 117 2.80 24.63 16.79
CA GLY A 117 2.19 23.70 17.74
C GLY A 117 1.88 22.31 17.20
N LYS A 118 1.98 22.07 15.88
CA LYS A 118 1.76 20.77 15.23
C LYS A 118 3.08 20.02 15.03
N THR A 119 3.03 18.70 15.06
CA THR A 119 4.16 17.83 14.72
C THR A 119 3.95 17.30 13.32
N PHE A 120 4.95 17.47 12.46
CA PHE A 120 5.00 16.98 11.11
C PHE A 120 6.01 15.84 11.06
N LEU A 121 5.65 14.74 10.40
CA LEU A 121 6.52 13.58 10.22
C LEU A 121 7.20 13.66 8.86
N HIS A 122 8.45 13.20 8.78
CA HIS A 122 9.16 13.11 7.50
C HIS A 122 8.37 12.24 6.53
N PHE A 123 8.19 12.74 5.31
CA PHE A 123 7.52 12.03 4.22
C PHE A 123 8.52 11.63 3.14
N GLN A 124 9.27 12.61 2.63
CA GLN A 124 10.20 12.37 1.53
C GLN A 124 11.35 13.38 1.56
N THR A 125 12.53 12.94 1.11
CA THR A 125 13.65 13.81 0.75
C THR A 125 14.08 13.45 -0.66
N ALA A 126 14.22 14.43 -1.55
CA ALA A 126 14.78 14.18 -2.87
C ALA A 126 15.42 15.44 -3.49
N GLU A 127 16.19 15.22 -4.56
CA GLU A 127 16.79 16.28 -5.35
C GLU A 127 15.91 16.61 -6.55
N SER A 128 15.38 17.83 -6.54
CA SER A 128 14.56 18.36 -7.62
C SER A 128 15.38 19.22 -8.57
N ARG A 129 14.94 19.30 -9.83
CA ARG A 129 15.44 20.25 -10.82
C ARG A 129 14.30 21.04 -11.46
N VAL A 130 14.54 22.31 -11.77
CA VAL A 130 13.62 23.11 -12.58
C VAL A 130 13.73 22.66 -14.04
N VAL A 131 12.65 22.19 -14.64
CA VAL A 131 12.64 21.74 -16.06
C VAL A 131 12.04 22.79 -17.00
N TYR A 132 11.18 23.66 -16.47
CA TYR A 132 10.53 24.69 -17.26
C TYR A 132 10.14 25.88 -16.38
N VAL A 133 10.19 27.10 -16.93
CA VAL A 133 9.80 28.33 -16.24
C VAL A 133 9.14 29.31 -17.22
N LEU A 134 8.11 30.01 -16.75
CA LEU A 134 7.33 31.00 -17.49
C LEU A 134 6.82 32.09 -16.52
N GLY A 135 6.86 33.36 -16.93
CA GLY A 135 6.30 34.48 -16.16
C GLY A 135 7.31 35.16 -15.24
N GLU A 136 6.79 35.82 -14.21
CA GLU A 136 7.53 36.70 -13.31
C GLU A 136 7.82 36.03 -11.97
N PHE A 137 9.05 36.20 -11.50
CA PHE A 137 9.55 35.68 -10.22
C PHE A 137 10.35 36.76 -9.48
N TYR A 138 10.33 36.74 -8.15
CA TYR A 138 11.10 37.68 -7.33
C TYR A 138 12.61 37.37 -7.28
N TRP A 139 13.04 36.31 -7.97
CA TRP A 139 14.44 35.97 -8.20
C TRP A 139 14.62 35.41 -9.61
N LYS A 140 15.86 35.29 -10.07
CA LYS A 140 16.20 34.80 -11.40
C LYS A 140 16.21 33.27 -11.45
N VAL A 141 15.05 32.66 -11.61
CA VAL A 141 14.89 31.20 -11.82
C VAL A 141 15.54 30.77 -13.13
N GLN A 142 16.29 29.66 -13.12
CA GLN A 142 16.89 29.08 -14.33
C GLN A 142 16.50 27.61 -14.51
N ALA A 143 16.21 27.20 -15.74
CA ALA A 143 16.04 25.79 -16.05
C ALA A 143 17.37 25.04 -15.82
N GLY A 144 17.30 23.87 -15.18
CA GLY A 144 18.45 23.10 -14.74
C GLY A 144 18.90 23.39 -13.30
N GLU A 145 18.38 24.44 -12.66
CA GLU A 145 18.65 24.73 -11.25
C GLU A 145 18.16 23.58 -10.36
N THR A 146 19.03 23.12 -9.45
CA THR A 146 18.75 22.00 -8.55
C THR A 146 18.55 22.46 -7.12
N CYS A 147 17.64 21.79 -6.42
CA CYS A 147 17.37 22.04 -5.01
C CYS A 147 17.02 20.74 -4.31
N ARG A 148 17.58 20.52 -3.11
CA ARG A 148 17.20 19.41 -2.26
C ARG A 148 15.95 19.80 -1.47
N TYR A 149 14.83 19.14 -1.75
CA TYR A 149 13.60 19.35 -0.98
C TYR A 149 13.40 18.23 0.05
N THR A 150 12.84 18.58 1.20
CA THR A 150 12.42 17.63 2.24
C THR A 150 11.03 17.99 2.72
N ASP A 151 10.09 17.09 2.49
CA ASP A 151 8.69 17.25 2.88
C ASP A 151 8.40 16.54 4.20
N TYR A 152 7.68 17.25 5.06
CA TYR A 152 7.11 16.74 6.29
C TYR A 152 5.60 16.93 6.27
N ILE A 153 4.82 15.93 6.67
CA ILE A 153 3.36 15.95 6.59
C ILE A 153 2.69 15.90 7.97
N ALA A 154 1.59 16.63 8.08
CA ALA A 154 0.60 16.55 9.14
C ALA A 154 -0.77 16.85 8.52
N PRO A 155 -1.37 15.90 7.77
CA PRO A 155 -2.55 16.14 6.93
C PRO A 155 -3.65 16.93 7.67
N PRO A 156 -4.24 17.98 7.06
CA PRO A 156 -4.11 18.43 5.66
C PRO A 156 -2.84 19.24 5.35
N LEU A 157 -1.91 19.38 6.29
CA LEU A 157 -0.76 20.29 6.14
C LEU A 157 0.48 19.56 5.65
N ILE A 158 1.29 20.27 4.87
CA ILE A 158 2.64 19.89 4.46
C ILE A 158 3.61 21.01 4.83
N LEU A 159 4.83 20.65 5.16
CA LEU A 159 5.90 21.58 5.49
C LEU A 159 7.13 21.15 4.70
N SER A 160 7.48 21.97 3.72
CA SER A 160 8.54 21.68 2.76
C SER A 160 9.76 22.52 3.10
N LYS A 161 10.91 21.86 3.20
CA LYS A 161 12.23 22.48 3.34
C LYS A 161 12.94 22.43 2.00
N GLU A 162 13.31 23.57 1.46
CA GLU A 162 14.15 23.66 0.27
C GLU A 162 15.57 24.05 0.69
N GLN A 163 16.57 23.31 0.23
CA GLN A 163 17.97 23.61 0.50
C GLN A 163 18.75 23.71 -0.81
N SER A 164 19.31 24.88 -1.05
CA SER A 164 20.33 25.13 -2.06
C SER A 164 21.72 25.18 -1.42
N ALA A 165 22.75 25.48 -2.22
CA ALA A 165 24.10 25.68 -1.69
C ALA A 165 24.22 26.97 -0.85
N GLN A 166 23.34 27.95 -1.08
CA GLN A 166 23.43 29.29 -0.50
C GLN A 166 22.39 29.52 0.61
N GLU A 167 21.21 28.89 0.51
CA GLU A 167 20.10 29.17 1.41
C GLU A 167 19.26 27.94 1.77
N THR A 168 18.47 28.09 2.83
CA THR A 168 17.52 27.09 3.28
C THR A 168 16.20 27.77 3.58
N ASP A 169 15.20 27.45 2.77
CA ASP A 169 13.86 27.99 2.88
C ASP A 169 12.88 26.95 3.38
N TRP A 170 11.82 27.44 4.00
CA TRP A 170 10.74 26.62 4.53
C TRP A 170 9.41 27.19 4.08
N ALA A 171 8.54 26.35 3.55
CA ALA A 171 7.18 26.71 3.17
C ALA A 171 6.17 25.77 3.86
N ILE A 172 5.08 26.34 4.36
CA ILE A 172 3.93 25.57 4.84
C ILE A 172 2.85 25.58 3.77
N GLY A 173 2.34 24.40 3.46
CA GLY A 173 1.23 24.16 2.54
C GLY A 173 0.02 23.55 3.23
N GLU A 174 -1.15 23.83 2.67
CA GLU A 174 -2.40 23.15 3.00
C GLU A 174 -2.96 22.51 1.73
N TYR A 175 -3.40 21.26 1.85
CA TYR A 175 -4.09 20.55 0.79
C TYR A 175 -5.37 21.30 0.40
N MET A 176 -5.56 21.51 -0.90
CA MET A 176 -6.73 22.19 -1.44
C MET A 176 -7.48 21.31 -2.43
N GLU A 177 -8.80 21.28 -2.26
CA GLU A 177 -9.67 20.62 -3.23
C GLU A 177 -9.65 21.39 -4.58
N PRO A 178 -9.43 20.71 -5.70
CA PRO A 178 -9.38 21.33 -7.03
C PRO A 178 -10.60 22.22 -7.34
N GLU A 179 -11.80 21.83 -6.91
CA GLU A 179 -13.06 22.56 -7.11
C GLU A 179 -13.02 23.94 -6.47
N THR A 180 -12.29 24.08 -5.36
CA THR A 180 -12.10 25.37 -4.70
C THR A 180 -11.24 26.30 -5.56
N LEU A 181 -10.18 25.77 -6.18
CA LEU A 181 -9.32 26.54 -7.07
C LEU A 181 -10.03 26.93 -8.37
N TRP A 182 -10.72 25.97 -9.01
CA TRP A 182 -11.47 26.25 -10.24
C TRP A 182 -12.52 27.34 -10.04
N ARG A 183 -13.26 27.28 -8.93
CA ARG A 183 -14.22 28.32 -8.57
C ARG A 183 -13.54 29.66 -8.26
N ALA A 184 -12.43 29.63 -7.53
CA ALA A 184 -11.70 30.83 -7.13
C ALA A 184 -11.17 31.63 -8.34
N PHE A 185 -10.63 30.94 -9.34
CA PHE A 185 -10.06 31.54 -10.56
C PHE A 185 -11.04 31.59 -11.74
N LYS A 186 -12.29 31.12 -11.54
CA LYS A 186 -13.34 31.06 -12.58
C LYS A 186 -12.90 30.33 -13.85
N LEU A 187 -12.21 29.20 -13.66
CA LEU A 187 -11.69 28.41 -14.76
C LEU A 187 -12.81 27.60 -15.44
N THR A 188 -12.81 27.62 -16.77
CA THR A 188 -13.76 26.87 -17.61
C THR A 188 -13.14 25.61 -18.22
N SER A 189 -11.81 25.45 -18.08
CA SER A 189 -11.10 24.25 -18.50
C SER A 189 -11.55 23.02 -17.70
N PRO A 190 -11.47 21.81 -18.29
CA PRO A 190 -11.75 20.60 -17.54
C PRO A 190 -10.74 20.42 -16.42
N MET A 191 -11.23 19.94 -15.28
CA MET A 191 -10.40 19.65 -14.13
C MET A 191 -9.62 18.34 -14.35
N PRO A 192 -8.30 18.31 -14.09
CA PRO A 192 -7.54 17.07 -14.14
C PRO A 192 -8.10 16.04 -13.16
N ALA A 193 -8.10 14.77 -13.56
CA ALA A 193 -8.41 13.68 -12.66
C ALA A 193 -7.31 13.56 -11.59
N ARG A 194 -7.72 13.24 -10.36
CA ARG A 194 -6.79 12.91 -9.27
C ARG A 194 -6.28 11.49 -9.45
N ILE A 195 -4.96 11.33 -9.51
CA ILE A 195 -4.30 10.03 -9.64
C ILE A 195 -3.47 9.78 -8.38
N GLY A 196 -3.77 8.66 -7.70
CA GLY A 196 -3.10 8.28 -6.48
C GLY A 196 -3.62 9.01 -5.24
N VAL A 197 -2.74 9.17 -4.26
CA VAL A 197 -3.02 9.85 -2.99
C VAL A 197 -1.92 10.88 -2.76
N ALA A 198 -2.30 12.14 -2.53
CA ALA A 198 -1.31 13.17 -2.25
C ALA A 198 -0.71 13.04 -0.84
N PRO A 199 0.54 13.51 -0.62
CA PRO A 199 1.26 13.34 0.64
C PRO A 199 0.48 13.80 1.88
N ASN A 200 -0.22 14.93 1.76
CA ASN A 200 -0.99 15.55 2.84
C ASN A 200 -2.50 15.50 2.60
N GLN A 201 -2.98 14.61 1.73
CA GLN A 201 -4.41 14.43 1.51
C GLN A 201 -5.09 13.92 2.79
N PRO A 202 -6.14 14.58 3.29
CA PRO A 202 -6.92 14.06 4.41
C PRO A 202 -7.50 12.69 4.08
N SER A 203 -7.36 11.73 4.99
CA SER A 203 -7.99 10.43 4.84
C SER A 203 -9.52 10.58 4.91
N PRO A 204 -10.27 10.05 3.93
CA PRO A 204 -11.74 10.05 3.99
C PRO A 204 -12.28 9.17 5.13
N TYR A 205 -11.43 8.28 5.67
CA TYR A 205 -11.75 7.37 6.76
C TYR A 205 -11.22 7.86 8.11
N ALA A 206 -10.72 9.11 8.20
CA ALA A 206 -10.31 9.70 9.46
C ALA A 206 -11.46 9.65 10.48
N GLY A 207 -11.22 9.08 11.66
CA GLY A 207 -12.22 8.89 12.71
C GLY A 207 -13.02 7.59 12.63
N GLN A 208 -12.92 6.82 11.55
CA GLN A 208 -13.61 5.52 11.41
C GLN A 208 -12.79 4.32 11.96
N THR A 209 -11.53 4.56 12.33
CA THR A 209 -10.61 3.52 12.83
C THR A 209 -11.16 2.80 14.05
N ALA A 210 -11.81 3.50 14.98
CA ALA A 210 -12.41 2.87 16.15
C ALA A 210 -13.55 1.90 15.79
N SER A 211 -14.35 2.21 14.77
CA SER A 211 -15.40 1.31 14.29
C SER A 211 -14.81 0.06 13.65
N LEU A 212 -13.73 0.21 12.88
CA LEU A 212 -13.01 -0.92 12.28
C LEU A 212 -12.42 -1.83 13.36
N TRP A 213 -11.76 -1.27 14.38
CA TRP A 213 -11.20 -2.04 15.49
C TRP A 213 -12.28 -2.79 16.30
N LYS A 214 -13.46 -2.18 16.49
CA LYS A 214 -14.61 -2.88 17.11
C LYS A 214 -15.07 -4.06 16.27
N LEU A 215 -15.18 -3.88 14.96
CA LEU A 215 -15.58 -4.95 14.03
C LEU A 215 -14.57 -6.11 14.06
N ILE A 216 -13.28 -5.80 14.01
CA ILE A 216 -12.18 -6.77 14.16
C ILE A 216 -12.31 -7.51 15.50
N GLY A 217 -12.58 -6.78 16.58
CA GLY A 217 -12.81 -7.36 17.92
C GLY A 217 -13.99 -8.34 17.94
N TYR A 218 -15.12 -8.00 17.31
CA TYR A 218 -16.27 -8.91 17.20
C TYR A 218 -15.94 -10.16 16.40
N PHE A 219 -15.30 -10.03 15.24
CA PHE A 219 -14.88 -11.20 14.44
C PHE A 219 -13.90 -12.09 15.21
N PHE A 220 -12.97 -11.50 15.94
CA PHE A 220 -12.05 -12.23 16.80
C PHE A 220 -12.78 -12.99 17.91
N LEU A 221 -13.73 -12.35 18.59
CA LEU A 221 -14.53 -13.00 19.63
C LEU A 221 -15.37 -14.15 19.08
N VAL A 222 -15.98 -13.97 17.90
CA VAL A 222 -16.72 -15.04 17.23
C VAL A 222 -15.79 -16.20 16.87
N ALA A 223 -14.60 -15.92 16.33
CA ALA A 223 -13.63 -16.95 16.00
C ALA A 223 -13.17 -17.73 17.25
N VAL A 224 -12.90 -17.04 18.36
CA VAL A 224 -12.57 -17.67 19.64
C VAL A 224 -13.73 -18.52 20.15
N PHE A 225 -14.96 -18.02 20.08
CA PHE A 225 -16.15 -18.77 20.49
C PHE A 225 -16.33 -20.05 19.65
N VAL A 226 -16.21 -19.96 18.32
CA VAL A 226 -16.29 -21.11 17.42
C VAL A 226 -15.17 -22.11 17.73
N HIS A 227 -13.95 -21.64 17.96
CA HIS A 227 -12.83 -22.50 18.30
C HIS A 227 -13.06 -23.25 19.62
N LEU A 228 -13.49 -22.53 20.67
CA LEU A 228 -13.82 -23.14 21.96
C LEU A 228 -14.97 -24.14 21.83
N ALA A 229 -16.02 -23.80 21.09
CA ALA A 229 -17.12 -24.73 20.82
C ALA A 229 -16.59 -26.00 20.14
N LEU A 230 -15.82 -25.88 19.05
CA LEU A 230 -15.23 -27.03 18.38
C LEU A 230 -14.34 -27.86 19.31
N PHE A 231 -13.54 -27.22 20.16
CA PHE A 231 -12.69 -27.88 21.13
C PHE A 231 -13.50 -28.68 22.16
N PHE A 232 -14.51 -28.06 22.79
CA PHE A 232 -15.35 -28.72 23.80
C PHE A 232 -16.25 -29.82 23.21
N PHE A 233 -16.68 -29.68 21.95
CA PHE A 233 -17.49 -30.69 21.26
C PHE A 233 -16.66 -31.76 20.54
N SER A 234 -15.34 -31.56 20.37
CA SER A 234 -14.45 -32.60 19.87
C SER A 234 -14.12 -33.58 20.99
N GLN A 235 -14.50 -34.85 20.82
CA GLN A 235 -14.18 -35.91 21.78
C GLN A 235 -13.44 -37.05 21.07
N ASN A 236 -12.28 -37.41 21.60
CA ASN A 236 -11.57 -38.65 21.25
C ASN A 236 -12.07 -39.79 22.15
N LYS A 237 -13.36 -40.14 22.00
CA LYS A 237 -13.98 -41.18 22.83
C LYS A 237 -13.47 -42.56 22.41
N ARG A 238 -12.90 -43.31 23.35
CA ARG A 238 -12.59 -44.73 23.14
C ARG A 238 -13.91 -45.51 23.16
N VAL A 239 -14.24 -46.16 22.04
CA VAL A 239 -15.50 -46.91 21.87
C VAL A 239 -15.32 -48.42 22.02
N PHE A 240 -14.11 -48.93 21.79
CA PHE A 240 -13.79 -50.35 21.91
C PHE A 240 -12.33 -50.53 22.36
N GLU A 241 -12.10 -51.54 23.19
CA GLU A 241 -10.77 -51.99 23.60
C GLU A 241 -10.83 -53.48 23.91
N ASN A 242 -9.94 -54.26 23.31
CA ASN A 242 -9.82 -55.68 23.60
C ASN A 242 -8.36 -56.13 23.48
N ARG A 243 -8.04 -57.28 24.08
CA ARG A 243 -6.72 -57.91 24.04
C ARG A 243 -6.86 -59.33 23.52
N PHE A 244 -6.03 -59.66 22.55
CA PHE A 244 -5.99 -60.98 21.93
C PHE A 244 -4.62 -61.60 22.11
N THR A 245 -4.60 -62.92 22.28
CA THR A 245 -3.38 -63.71 22.27
C THR A 245 -3.35 -64.50 20.96
N PHE A 246 -2.30 -64.31 20.17
CA PHE A 246 -2.09 -65.03 18.93
C PHE A 246 -0.92 -65.99 19.07
N GLU A 247 -1.13 -67.25 18.74
CA GLU A 247 -0.06 -68.23 18.60
C GLU A 247 0.17 -68.54 17.11
N GLN A 248 1.35 -69.06 16.73
CA GLN A 248 1.63 -69.38 15.33
C GLN A 248 0.63 -70.39 14.73
N ARG A 249 0.04 -71.26 15.55
CA ARG A 249 -1.02 -72.20 15.14
C ARG A 249 -2.35 -71.53 14.80
N ASP A 250 -2.53 -70.26 15.17
CA ASP A 250 -3.72 -69.47 14.88
C ASP A 250 -3.61 -68.69 13.57
N LYS A 251 -2.51 -68.89 12.82
CA LYS A 251 -2.33 -68.26 11.50
C LYS A 251 -3.51 -68.58 10.59
N GLY A 252 -4.18 -67.53 10.12
CA GLY A 252 -5.34 -67.63 9.23
C GLY A 252 -6.69 -67.82 9.95
N LYS A 253 -6.72 -67.90 11.29
CA LYS A 253 -7.98 -67.86 12.04
C LYS A 253 -8.51 -66.43 12.08
N ALA A 254 -9.78 -66.26 11.72
CA ALA A 254 -10.49 -65.00 11.93
C ALA A 254 -11.01 -64.93 13.37
N ILE A 255 -10.88 -63.76 13.99
CA ILE A 255 -11.49 -63.45 15.28
C ILE A 255 -12.51 -62.34 15.03
N VAL A 256 -13.74 -62.56 15.47
CA VAL A 256 -14.81 -61.58 15.42
C VAL A 256 -14.96 -60.98 16.81
N THR A 257 -14.95 -59.65 16.90
CA THR A 257 -15.11 -58.92 18.16
C THR A 257 -16.59 -58.86 18.57
N ASP A 258 -16.84 -58.53 19.83
CA ASP A 258 -18.16 -58.08 20.25
C ASP A 258 -18.55 -56.78 19.51
N LEU A 259 -19.86 -56.56 19.40
CA LEU A 259 -20.41 -55.33 18.84
C LEU A 259 -20.10 -54.14 19.77
N PHE A 260 -19.82 -52.98 19.19
CA PHE A 260 -19.60 -51.73 19.93
C PHE A 260 -20.24 -50.55 19.20
N ASP A 261 -20.72 -49.58 19.99
CA ASP A 261 -21.44 -48.43 19.46
C ASP A 261 -20.52 -47.25 19.18
N ILE A 262 -20.48 -46.82 17.92
CA ILE A 262 -19.87 -45.55 17.52
C ILE A 262 -20.93 -44.44 17.58
N SER A 263 -21.15 -43.93 18.79
CA SER A 263 -22.12 -42.85 19.05
C SER A 263 -21.57 -41.47 18.65
N GLY A 264 -22.38 -40.64 18.00
CA GLY A 264 -22.07 -39.23 17.74
C GLY A 264 -22.31 -38.81 16.29
N ARG A 265 -21.63 -37.74 15.87
CA ARG A 265 -21.62 -37.30 14.46
C ARG A 265 -20.64 -38.17 13.64
N PRO A 266 -20.84 -38.30 12.31
CA PRO A 266 -19.83 -38.90 11.44
C PRO A 266 -18.46 -38.28 11.70
N SER A 267 -17.51 -39.11 12.11
CA SER A 267 -16.17 -38.73 12.55
C SER A 267 -15.19 -39.81 12.11
N ASN A 268 -13.91 -39.43 12.00
CA ASN A 268 -12.86 -40.39 11.71
C ASN A 268 -12.76 -41.43 12.84
N VAL A 269 -12.54 -42.69 12.48
CA VAL A 269 -12.34 -43.77 13.45
C VAL A 269 -10.87 -44.12 13.45
N VAL A 270 -10.24 -44.07 14.63
CA VAL A 270 -8.83 -44.40 14.80
C VAL A 270 -8.71 -45.76 15.46
N ILE A 271 -8.06 -46.69 14.77
CA ILE A 271 -7.72 -48.02 15.28
C ILE A 271 -6.26 -47.99 15.72
N LYS A 272 -6.02 -48.17 17.01
CA LYS A 272 -4.68 -48.31 17.58
C LYS A 272 -4.43 -49.75 17.95
N THR A 273 -3.36 -50.31 17.42
CA THR A 273 -2.96 -51.69 17.70
C THR A 273 -1.63 -51.68 18.42
N THR A 274 -1.49 -52.53 19.43
CA THR A 274 -0.22 -52.76 20.13
C THR A 274 -0.01 -54.25 20.27
N ALA A 275 1.18 -54.74 19.89
CA ALA A 275 1.53 -56.15 19.93
C ALA A 275 2.83 -56.35 20.72
N ALA A 276 2.79 -57.23 21.72
CA ALA A 276 3.96 -57.64 22.50
C ALA A 276 3.74 -59.05 23.09
N PRO A 277 4.80 -59.87 23.25
CA PRO A 277 6.19 -59.58 22.85
C PRO A 277 6.41 -59.82 21.35
N LEU A 278 7.09 -58.88 20.70
CA LEU A 278 7.70 -59.07 19.38
C LEU A 278 9.22 -59.03 19.56
N ASN A 279 9.93 -60.02 19.04
CA ASN A 279 11.39 -60.07 19.05
C ASN A 279 11.88 -60.74 17.78
N ASN A 280 12.53 -59.97 16.91
CA ASN A 280 12.99 -60.40 15.59
C ASN A 280 11.90 -61.14 14.81
N THR A 281 10.69 -60.58 14.86
CA THR A 281 9.47 -61.15 14.29
C THR A 281 8.48 -60.04 13.96
N TRP A 282 7.45 -60.41 13.22
CA TRP A 282 6.39 -59.53 12.76
C TRP A 282 5.02 -60.15 12.98
N LEU A 283 4.01 -59.30 13.08
CA LEU A 283 2.60 -59.63 13.11
C LEU A 283 1.88 -58.77 12.09
N TYR A 284 1.29 -59.42 11.09
CA TYR A 284 0.41 -58.75 10.13
C TYR A 284 -1.04 -59.07 10.47
N LEU A 285 -1.87 -58.04 10.58
CA LEU A 285 -3.28 -58.13 10.88
C LEU A 285 -4.07 -57.64 9.68
N ASN A 286 -4.85 -58.54 9.07
CA ASN A 286 -5.95 -58.17 8.19
C ASN A 286 -7.17 -57.89 9.06
N MET A 287 -7.64 -56.65 9.05
CA MET A 287 -8.76 -56.19 9.86
C MET A 287 -9.86 -55.66 8.95
N ALA A 288 -11.10 -55.80 9.39
CA ALA A 288 -12.26 -55.21 8.74
C ALA A 288 -13.13 -54.54 9.79
N LEU A 289 -13.45 -53.26 9.59
CA LEU A 289 -14.49 -52.58 10.36
C LEU A 289 -15.82 -52.77 9.64
N ILE A 290 -16.74 -53.51 10.25
CA ILE A 290 -18.00 -53.92 9.64
C ILE A 290 -19.16 -53.26 10.38
N SER A 291 -20.03 -52.58 9.64
CA SER A 291 -21.28 -52.01 10.17
C SER A 291 -22.43 -53.01 10.12
N GLU A 292 -23.48 -52.74 10.92
CA GLU A 292 -24.67 -53.61 10.99
C GLU A 292 -25.41 -53.76 9.66
N ASP A 293 -25.36 -52.73 8.79
CA ASP A 293 -25.92 -52.78 7.43
C ASP A 293 -25.03 -53.55 6.42
N GLY A 294 -23.91 -54.12 6.88
CA GLY A 294 -23.04 -55.00 6.10
C GLY A 294 -21.95 -54.28 5.29
N ARG A 295 -21.73 -52.98 5.50
CA ARG A 295 -20.59 -52.29 4.88
C ARG A 295 -19.31 -52.66 5.63
N ALA A 296 -18.28 -53.06 4.88
CA ALA A 296 -16.99 -53.42 5.43
C ALA A 296 -15.91 -52.45 4.92
N TYR A 297 -15.03 -52.03 5.83
CA TYR A 297 -13.82 -51.30 5.53
C TYR A 297 -12.63 -52.20 5.86
N ASP A 298 -12.05 -52.83 4.84
CA ASP A 298 -10.90 -53.71 4.98
C ASP A 298 -9.59 -52.92 4.99
N PHE A 299 -8.70 -53.23 5.93
CA PHE A 299 -7.38 -52.63 6.04
C PHE A 299 -6.40 -53.60 6.69
N GLY A 300 -5.13 -53.50 6.29
CA GLY A 300 -4.05 -54.33 6.81
C GLY A 300 -3.02 -53.49 7.56
N ARG A 301 -2.57 -53.96 8.73
CA ARG A 301 -1.50 -53.32 9.50
C ARG A 301 -0.42 -54.33 9.86
N GLU A 302 0.84 -53.92 9.76
CA GLU A 302 1.99 -54.71 10.19
C GLU A 302 2.63 -54.07 11.42
N ILE A 303 2.88 -54.90 12.44
CA ILE A 303 3.67 -54.52 13.61
C ILE A 303 4.87 -55.44 13.65
N SER A 304 6.06 -54.87 13.64
CA SER A 304 7.30 -55.63 13.61
C SER A 304 8.35 -54.96 14.48
N TYR A 305 9.18 -55.79 15.13
CA TYR A 305 10.29 -55.31 15.94
C TYR A 305 11.50 -56.22 15.70
N TYR A 306 12.59 -55.60 15.24
CA TYR A 306 13.85 -56.26 14.96
C TYR A 306 14.98 -55.56 15.70
N HIS A 307 15.96 -56.34 16.14
CA HIS A 307 17.17 -55.81 16.75
C HIS A 307 18.35 -56.76 16.54
N GLY A 308 19.56 -56.21 16.47
CA GLY A 308 20.77 -56.97 16.19
C GLY A 308 22.05 -56.19 16.52
N VAL A 309 23.18 -56.82 16.24
CA VAL A 309 24.51 -56.18 16.31
C VAL A 309 25.20 -56.42 14.97
N GLU A 310 25.63 -55.36 14.32
CA GLU A 310 26.34 -55.39 13.04
C GLU A 310 27.57 -54.49 13.14
N ASP A 311 28.74 -54.98 12.72
CA ASP A 311 30.04 -54.29 12.84
C ASP A 311 30.34 -53.73 14.25
N GLY A 312 29.90 -54.45 15.29
CA GLY A 312 30.08 -54.06 16.70
C GLY A 312 29.11 -52.98 17.19
N SER A 313 28.19 -52.51 16.35
CA SER A 313 27.17 -51.53 16.71
C SER A 313 25.80 -52.19 16.87
N ALA A 314 25.10 -51.89 17.96
CA ALA A 314 23.73 -52.36 18.19
C ALA A 314 22.72 -51.52 17.42
N TRP A 315 21.73 -52.17 16.82
CA TRP A 315 20.63 -51.52 16.10
C TRP A 315 19.28 -52.13 16.48
N SER A 316 18.22 -51.35 16.29
CA SER A 316 16.82 -51.78 16.41
C SER A 316 15.96 -51.05 15.38
N GLU A 317 14.98 -51.74 14.81
CA GLU A 317 14.04 -51.23 13.80
C GLU A 317 12.61 -51.65 14.15
N GLY A 318 11.65 -50.78 13.81
CA GLY A 318 10.23 -51.00 14.04
C GLY A 318 9.77 -50.61 15.45
N GLY A 319 8.66 -51.18 15.89
CA GLY A 319 8.02 -50.85 17.16
C GLY A 319 6.87 -51.77 17.49
N PHE A 320 6.27 -51.56 18.66
CA PHE A 320 5.21 -52.43 19.18
C PHE A 320 3.80 -51.89 18.92
N SER A 321 3.67 -50.74 18.26
CA SER A 321 2.40 -50.05 18.10
C SER A 321 2.21 -49.50 16.71
N ASP A 322 0.96 -49.45 16.27
CA ASP A 322 0.60 -48.96 14.95
C ASP A 322 -0.82 -48.36 14.94
N GLU A 323 -1.12 -47.50 13.97
CA GLU A 323 -2.37 -46.74 13.90
C GLU A 323 -2.95 -46.66 12.48
N ALA A 324 -4.26 -46.84 12.36
CA ALA A 324 -5.04 -46.63 11.14
C ALA A 324 -6.16 -45.63 11.38
N THR A 325 -6.42 -44.73 10.43
CA THR A 325 -7.58 -43.82 10.46
C THR A 325 -8.49 -44.17 9.29
N LEU A 326 -9.77 -44.44 9.60
CA LEU A 326 -10.84 -44.72 8.64
C LEU A 326 -11.83 -43.57 8.56
#